data_AF-A0A4V4HDA9-F1
#
_entry.id   AF-A0A4V4HDA9-F1
#
_cell.length_a   1.000
_cell.length_b   1.000
_cell.length_c   1.000
_cell.angle_alpha   90.00
_cell.angle_beta   90.00
_cell.angle_gamma   90.00
#
_symmetry.space_group_name_H-M   'P 1'
#
loop_
_entity.id
_entity.type
_entity.pdbx_description
1 polymer ?
#
loop_
_entity_poly.entity_id
_entity_poly.type
_entity_poly.pdbx_seq_one_letter_code
_entity_poly.pdbx_strand_id
1 'polypeptide(L)'
;MSRIPVSSLPIGIDLSEAIDGFFYGNIIAAVLFGITIVQAWIYANSNTDKWPLRLLVAILVLLDFATTCLNAQILHHYLVSNFGNLMIATLVTK
;
A
#
# COMPACT_ATOMS: atom_id res chain seq x y z
N MET A 1 26.27 -14.62 -38.64
CA MET A 1 25.12 -14.06 -37.89
C MET A 1 25.46 -14.06 -36.41
N SER A 2 25.97 -12.92 -35.91
CA SER A 2 26.25 -12.73 -34.48
C SER A 2 24.92 -12.75 -33.73
N ARG A 3 24.75 -13.72 -32.83
CA ARG A 3 23.56 -13.81 -31.97
C ARG A 3 23.71 -12.70 -30.94
N ILE A 4 23.03 -11.59 -31.17
CA ILE A 4 22.93 -10.51 -30.19
C ILE A 4 22.34 -11.15 -28.91
N PRO A 5 23.08 -11.18 -27.78
CA PRO A 5 22.54 -11.72 -26.56
C PRO A 5 21.34 -10.86 -26.16
N VAL A 6 20.20 -11.50 -25.88
CA VAL A 6 18.93 -10.82 -25.61
C VAL A 6 19.04 -9.84 -24.42
N SER A 7 20.08 -9.99 -23.60
CA SER A 7 20.46 -9.12 -22.49
C SER A 7 21.02 -7.73 -22.88
N SER A 8 21.33 -7.47 -24.15
CA SER A 8 21.85 -6.17 -24.62
C SER A 8 20.80 -5.26 -25.26
N LEU A 9 19.53 -5.69 -25.29
CA LEU A 9 18.42 -4.79 -25.58
C LEU A 9 18.19 -3.93 -24.32
N PRO A 10 17.85 -2.64 -24.40
CA PRO A 10 17.37 -1.87 -23.25
C PRO A 10 16.00 -2.44 -22.84
N ILE A 11 16.01 -3.58 -22.15
CA ILE A 11 14.84 -4.33 -21.70
C ILE A 11 14.34 -3.72 -20.40
N GLY A 12 13.64 -2.59 -20.52
CA GLY A 12 12.89 -1.98 -19.43
C GLY A 12 13.75 -1.30 -18.37
N ILE A 13 13.17 -0.33 -17.70
CA ILE A 13 13.74 0.23 -16.47
C ILE A 13 13.32 -0.70 -15.34
N ASP A 14 14.29 -1.17 -14.56
CA ASP A 14 14.01 -1.92 -13.35
C ASP A 14 13.46 -0.97 -12.28
N LEU A 15 12.20 -1.16 -11.93
CA LEU A 15 11.46 -0.35 -10.97
C LEU A 15 11.14 -1.14 -9.70
N SER A 16 11.64 -2.37 -9.60
CA SER A 16 11.34 -3.28 -8.49
C SER A 16 11.83 -2.67 -7.17
N GLU A 17 13.02 -2.08 -7.14
CA GLU A 17 13.57 -1.46 -5.92
C GLU A 17 12.68 -0.32 -5.36
N ALA A 18 12.04 0.47 -6.23
CA ALA A 18 11.16 1.55 -5.81
C ALA A 18 9.77 1.08 -5.37
N ILE A 19 9.27 0.01 -6.01
CA ILE A 19 7.89 -0.47 -5.82
C ILE A 19 7.79 -1.58 -4.77
N ASP A 20 8.79 -2.45 -4.66
CA ASP A 20 8.77 -3.63 -3.77
C ASP A 20 8.57 -3.21 -2.31
N GLY A 21 9.27 -2.17 -1.87
CA GLY A 21 9.09 -1.63 -0.51
C GLY A 21 7.66 -1.16 -0.24
N PHE A 22 7.05 -0.45 -1.19
CA PHE A 22 5.67 0.03 -1.07
C PHE A 22 4.66 -1.13 -1.14
N PHE A 23 4.91 -2.10 -2.01
CA PHE A 23 4.07 -3.30 -2.18
C PHE A 23 4.05 -4.15 -0.90
N TYR A 24 5.21 -4.57 -0.40
CA TYR A 24 5.30 -5.36 0.84
C TYR A 24 4.87 -4.55 2.06
N GLY A 25 5.20 -3.26 2.10
CA GLY A 25 4.74 -2.34 3.15
C GLY A 25 3.21 -2.28 3.22
N ASN A 26 2.52 -2.19 2.08
CA ASN A 26 1.05 -2.19 2.04
C ASN A 26 0.44 -3.53 2.51
N ILE A 27 1.08 -4.68 2.19
CA ILE A 27 0.65 -5.99 2.70
C ILE A 27 0.76 -6.04 4.23
N ILE A 28 1.91 -5.64 4.78
CA ILE A 28 2.14 -5.61 6.23
C ILE A 28 1.15 -4.65 6.89
N ALA A 29 0.93 -3.47 6.31
CA ALA A 29 -0.05 -2.49 6.81
C ALA A 29 -1.48 -3.08 6.84
N ALA A 30 -1.89 -3.81 5.80
CA ALA A 30 -3.21 -4.46 5.78
C ALA A 30 -3.35 -5.54 6.88
N VAL A 31 -2.29 -6.30 7.17
CA VAL A 31 -2.29 -7.27 8.28
C VAL A 31 -2.40 -6.55 9.62
N LEU A 32 -1.62 -5.48 9.83
CA LEU A 32 -1.70 -4.67 11.06
C LEU A 32 -3.08 -4.04 11.23
N PHE A 33 -3.70 -3.58 10.15
CA PHE A 33 -5.06 -3.05 10.16
C PHE A 33 -6.09 -4.12 10.60
N GLY A 34 -5.92 -5.38 10.18
CA GLY A 34 -6.73 -6.49 10.71
C GLY A 34 -6.63 -6.62 12.23
N ILE A 35 -5.43 -6.44 12.79
CA ILE A 35 -5.19 -6.45 14.24
C ILE A 35 -5.86 -5.24 14.91
N THR A 36 -5.77 -4.04 14.33
CA THR A 36 -6.41 -2.84 14.91
C THR A 36 -7.93 -2.95 14.94
N ILE A 37 -8.56 -3.62 13.95
CA ILE A 37 -10.01 -3.91 13.98
C ILE A 37 -10.37 -4.80 15.18
N VAL A 38 -9.62 -5.88 15.41
CA VAL A 38 -9.86 -6.78 16.56
C VAL A 38 -9.66 -6.03 17.88
N GLN A 39 -8.64 -5.19 17.97
CA GLN A 39 -8.40 -4.35 19.13
C GLN A 39 -9.53 -3.35 19.37
N ALA A 40 -10.01 -2.70 18.31
CA ALA A 40 -11.14 -1.77 18.38
C ALA A 40 -12.43 -2.47 18.81
N TRP A 41 -12.67 -3.70 18.35
CA TRP A 41 -13.80 -4.52 18.77
C TRP A 41 -13.73 -4.88 20.26
N ILE A 42 -12.59 -5.40 20.72
CA ILE A 42 -12.38 -5.73 22.14
C ILE A 42 -12.56 -4.47 23.00
N TYR A 43 -11.99 -3.35 22.57
CA TYR A 43 -12.12 -2.07 23.27
C TYR A 43 -13.59 -1.64 23.38
N ALA A 44 -14.35 -1.70 22.27
CA ALA A 44 -15.76 -1.31 22.24
C ALA A 44 -16.68 -2.22 23.05
N ASN A 45 -16.32 -3.51 23.22
CA ASN A 45 -17.12 -4.48 23.95
C ASN A 45 -16.77 -4.56 25.44
N SER A 46 -15.50 -4.32 25.81
CA SER A 46 -15.02 -4.51 27.19
C SER A 46 -14.93 -3.23 28.01
N ASN A 47 -14.87 -2.05 27.38
CA ASN A 47 -14.67 -0.80 28.11
C ASN A 47 -15.93 0.06 28.14
N THR A 48 -16.32 0.48 29.35
CA THR A 48 -17.37 1.47 29.60
C THR A 48 -16.78 2.89 29.64
N ASP A 49 -15.86 3.17 28.71
CA ASP A 49 -15.20 4.47 28.63
C ASP A 49 -16.12 5.56 28.08
N LYS A 50 -15.77 6.81 28.39
CA LYS A 50 -16.52 7.99 27.93
C LYS A 50 -16.60 8.02 26.41
N TRP A 51 -17.80 8.32 25.89
CA TRP A 51 -18.11 8.47 24.46
C TRP A 51 -17.04 9.10 23.56
N PRO A 52 -16.35 10.20 23.93
CA PRO A 52 -15.29 10.79 23.07
C PRO A 52 -14.13 9.83 22.77
N LEU A 53 -13.73 8.98 23.71
CA LEU A 53 -12.63 8.03 23.48
C LEU A 53 -13.05 6.93 22.50
N ARG A 54 -14.33 6.52 22.57
CA ARG A 54 -14.92 5.55 21.65
C ARG A 54 -15.09 6.10 20.23
N LEU A 55 -15.45 7.39 20.11
CA LEU A 55 -15.48 8.10 18.83
C LEU A 55 -14.07 8.19 18.22
N LEU A 56 -13.05 8.51 19.03
CA LEU A 56 -11.67 8.59 18.58
C LEU A 56 -11.21 7.25 17.96
N VAL A 57 -11.46 6.12 18.63
CA VAL A 57 -11.11 4.79 18.11
C VAL A 57 -11.83 4.50 16.79
N ALA A 58 -13.12 4.84 16.67
CA ALA A 58 -13.85 4.67 15.42
C ALA A 58 -13.26 5.51 14.27
N ILE A 59 -12.87 6.77 14.55
CA ILE A 59 -12.22 7.65 13.57
C ILE A 59 -10.86 7.08 13.14
N LEU A 60 -10.07 6.55 14.08
CA LEU A 60 -8.77 5.94 13.76
C LEU A 60 -8.92 4.73 12.84
N VAL A 61 -9.88 3.84 13.12
CA VAL A 61 -10.17 2.68 12.25
C VAL A 61 -10.63 3.12 10.85
N LEU A 62 -11.49 4.15 10.76
CA LEU A 62 -11.91 4.69 9.46
C LEU A 62 -10.75 5.32 8.69
N LEU A 63 -9.83 6.00 9.40
CA LEU A 63 -8.66 6.61 8.79
C LEU A 63 -7.70 5.53 8.26
N ASP A 64 -7.44 4.48 9.04
CA ASP A 64 -6.63 3.33 8.60
C ASP A 64 -7.25 2.59 7.41
N PHE A 65 -8.59 2.48 7.39
CA PHE A 65 -9.30 1.92 6.23
C PHE A 65 -9.10 2.79 4.99
N ALA A 66 -9.27 4.11 5.11
CA ALA A 66 -9.12 5.05 4.01
C ALA A 66 -7.69 5.04 3.44
N THR A 67 -6.67 5.05 4.31
CA THR A 67 -5.27 4.98 3.88
C THR A 67 -4.97 3.65 3.19
N THR A 68 -5.48 2.52 3.70
CA THR A 68 -5.32 1.21 3.07
C THR A 68 -5.97 1.17 1.68
N CYS A 69 -7.19 1.70 1.53
CA CYS A 69 -7.85 1.80 0.22
C CYS A 69 -7.10 2.70 -0.76
N LEU A 70 -6.65 3.87 -0.31
CA LEU A 70 -5.88 4.79 -1.14
C LEU A 70 -4.56 4.16 -1.59
N ASN A 71 -3.83 3.49 -0.69
CA ASN A 71 -2.61 2.77 -1.03
C ASN A 71 -2.87 1.65 -2.05
N ALA A 72 -3.96 0.89 -1.89
CA ALA A 72 -4.36 -0.12 -2.87
C ALA A 72 -4.68 0.47 -4.25
N GLN A 73 -5.36 1.61 -4.31
CA GLN A 73 -5.65 2.32 -5.56
C GLN A 73 -4.38 2.87 -6.23
N ILE A 74 -3.46 3.42 -5.43
CA ILE A 74 -2.14 3.87 -5.88
C ILE A 74 -1.40 2.67 -6.50
N LEU A 75 -1.28 1.56 -5.77
CA LEU A 75 -0.67 0.33 -6.28
C LEU A 75 -1.33 -0.16 -7.57
N HIS A 76 -2.67 -0.17 -7.66
CA HIS A 76 -3.36 -0.55 -8.88
C HIS A 76 -3.05 0.41 -10.05
N HIS A 77 -2.98 1.71 -9.80
CA HIS A 77 -2.66 2.69 -10.83
C HIS A 77 -1.23 2.52 -11.37
N TYR A 78 -0.26 2.23 -10.51
CA TYR A 78 1.14 2.06 -10.89
C TYR A 78 1.44 0.67 -11.48
N LEU A 79 0.95 -0.41 -10.87
CA LEU A 79 1.28 -1.79 -11.27
C LEU A 79 0.34 -2.38 -12.32
N VAL A 80 -0.92 -1.91 -12.41
CA VAL A 80 -1.90 -2.50 -13.35
C VAL A 80 -2.20 -1.53 -14.48
N SER A 81 -2.65 -0.31 -14.16
CA SER A 81 -3.12 0.63 -15.19
C SER A 81 -1.98 1.25 -16.01
N ASN A 82 -0.80 1.43 -15.43
CA ASN A 82 0.34 2.08 -16.07
C ASN A 82 1.58 1.17 -16.10
N PHE A 83 1.37 -0.14 -16.18
CA PHE A 83 2.46 -1.10 -16.24
C PHE A 83 3.38 -0.78 -17.44
N GLY A 84 4.62 -0.38 -17.15
CA GLY A 84 5.61 0.02 -18.15
C GLY A 84 5.63 1.52 -18.53
N ASN A 85 4.79 2.38 -17.94
CA ASN A 85 4.84 3.82 -18.18
C ASN A 85 5.84 4.52 -17.24
N LEU A 86 7.06 4.69 -17.73
CA LEU A 86 8.22 5.21 -17.00
C LEU A 86 8.07 6.67 -16.54
N MET A 87 7.17 7.43 -17.16
CA MET A 87 6.95 8.85 -16.82
C MET A 87 6.31 9.01 -15.45
N ILE A 88 5.37 8.13 -15.11
CA ILE A 88 4.61 8.19 -13.85
C ILE A 88 5.45 7.61 -12.71
N ALA A 89 6.21 6.55 -13.00
CA ALA A 89 7.19 5.96 -12.09
C ALA A 89 8.27 6.95 -11.62
N THR A 90 8.88 7.68 -12.56
CA THR A 90 9.96 8.63 -12.25
C THR A 90 9.50 9.80 -11.37
N LEU A 91 8.19 10.10 -11.35
CA LEU A 91 7.62 11.19 -10.55
C LEU A 91 7.50 10.82 -9.06
N VAL A 92 7.36 9.52 -8.74
CA VAL A 92 7.32 9.02 -7.35
C VAL A 92 8.72 8.89 -6.75
N THR A 93 9.73 8.59 -7.55
CA THR A 93 11.11 8.37 -7.08
C THR A 93 11.91 9.66 -6.88
N LYS A 94 11.40 10.81 -7.33
CA LYS A 94 12.11 12.10 -7.30
C LYS A 94 11.74 12.93 -6.08
#